data_AF-A0A963ESE3-F1
#
_entry.id   AF-A0A963ESE3-F1
#
_cell.length_a   1.000
_cell.length_b   1.000
_cell.length_c   1.000
_cell.angle_alpha   90.00
_cell.angle_beta   90.00
_cell.angle_gamma   90.00
#
_symmetry.space_group_name_H-M   'P 1'
#
loop_
_entity.id
_entity.type
_entity.pdbx_description
1 polymer ?
#
loop_
_entity_poly.entity_id
_entity_poly.type
_entity_poly.pdbx_seq_one_letter_code
_entity_poly.pdbx_strand_id
1 'polypeptide(L)'
;EAFIQAIGVYPAGTIVELSSGEVGVVVSEYRTRRLKPRVVVLLDAAKNRLREPQTIDLHALAESGAHKDLAIARSLEPNAYGINLAELDIPSVTS
;
A
#
# COMPACT_ATOMS: atom_id res chain seq x y z
N GLU A 1 13.49 7.47 17.43
CA GLU A 1 12.47 6.43 17.67
C GLU A 1 11.21 6.85 16.89
N ALA A 2 10.54 6.08 16.05
CA ALA A 2 10.58 4.65 15.74
C ALA A 2 11.07 4.41 14.30
N PHE A 3 12.19 3.70 14.19
CA PHE A 3 12.69 3.12 12.95
C PHE A 3 11.91 1.81 12.74
N ILE A 4 10.76 1.84 12.07
CA ILE A 4 10.15 0.59 11.62
C ILE A 4 10.86 0.18 10.34
N GLN A 5 12.01 -0.48 10.51
CA GLN A 5 12.55 -1.39 9.52
C GLN A 5 11.59 -2.57 9.41
N ALA A 6 10.48 -2.39 8.68
CA ALA A 6 9.70 -3.51 8.20
C ALA A 6 10.45 -4.15 7.04
N ILE A 7 11.53 -4.90 7.37
CA ILE A 7 12.00 -6.00 6.54
C ILE A 7 10.99 -7.13 6.73
N GLY A 8 9.78 -6.92 6.21
CA GLY A 8 8.66 -7.84 6.34
C GLY A 8 7.99 -7.88 5.00
N VAL A 9 7.98 -9.05 4.38
CA VAL A 9 7.24 -9.34 3.15
C VAL A 9 5.79 -8.96 3.43
N TYR A 10 5.31 -7.83 2.89
CA TYR A 10 3.90 -7.47 3.02
C TYR A 10 3.11 -8.36 2.08
N PRO A 11 2.31 -9.32 2.59
CA PRO A 11 1.53 -10.17 1.72
C PRO A 11 0.49 -9.36 0.97
N ALA A 12 0.13 -9.83 -0.22
CA ALA A 12 -1.03 -9.31 -0.94
C ALA A 12 -2.26 -9.37 -0.02
N GLY A 13 -3.05 -8.29 0.00
CA GLY A 13 -4.16 -8.10 0.94
C GLY A 13 -3.77 -7.43 2.24
N THR A 14 -2.54 -6.96 2.44
CA THR A 14 -2.22 -6.15 3.64
C THR A 14 -2.63 -4.70 3.44
N ILE A 15 -3.37 -4.13 4.38
CA ILE A 15 -3.67 -2.68 4.40
C ILE A 15 -2.46 -1.94 4.97
N VAL A 16 -2.01 -0.92 4.26
CA VAL A 16 -0.83 -0.12 4.61
C VAL A 16 -1.15 1.37 4.50
N GLU A 17 -0.57 2.15 5.39
CA GLU A 17 -0.59 3.61 5.33
C GLU A 17 0.74 4.10 4.77
N LEU A 18 0.67 4.98 3.78
CA LEU A 18 1.82 5.63 3.18
C LEU A 18 2.29 6.81 4.04
N SER A 19 3.55 7.19 3.91
CA SER A 19 4.13 8.37 4.56
C SER A 19 3.46 9.69 4.16
N SER A 20 2.75 9.72 3.04
CA SER A 20 1.88 10.82 2.62
C SER A 20 0.58 10.94 3.44
N GLY A 21 0.24 9.92 4.22
CA GLY A 21 -1.04 9.80 4.93
C GLY A 21 -2.12 9.04 4.15
N GLU A 22 -1.87 8.72 2.88
CA GLU A 22 -2.78 7.92 2.06
C GLU A 22 -2.85 6.48 2.57
N VAL A 23 -3.98 5.80 2.33
CA VAL A 23 -4.17 4.40 2.75
C VAL A 23 -4.43 3.54 1.53
N GLY A 24 -3.70 2.44 1.44
CA GLY A 24 -3.82 1.49 0.37
C GLY A 24 -3.68 0.05 0.81
N VAL A 25 -3.78 -0.85 -0.15
CA VAL A 25 -3.65 -2.29 0.03
C VAL A 25 -2.54 -2.82 -0.88
N VAL A 26 -1.72 -3.70 -0.34
CA VAL A 26 -0.69 -4.38 -1.11
C VAL A 26 -1.35 -5.38 -2.05
N VAL A 27 -1.10 -5.26 -3.35
CA VAL A 27 -1.72 -6.13 -4.37
C VAL A 27 -0.73 -7.05 -5.05
N SER A 28 0.57 -6.81 -4.93
CA SER A 28 1.55 -7.68 -5.57
C SER A 28 2.85 -7.77 -4.79
N GLU A 29 3.25 -9.01 -4.52
CA GLU A 29 4.57 -9.36 -4.01
C GLU A 29 5.53 -9.55 -5.19
N TYR A 30 6.52 -8.67 -5.38
CA TYR A 30 7.64 -9.03 -6.25
C TYR A 30 8.55 -10.03 -5.51
N ARG A 31 8.29 -11.33 -5.68
CA ARG A 31 9.10 -12.44 -5.12
C ARG A 31 10.61 -12.31 -5.39
N THR A 32 11.00 -11.64 -6.48
CA THR A 32 12.40 -11.40 -6.87
C THR A 32 12.95 -10.03 -6.46
N ARG A 33 12.11 -9.08 -6.06
CA ARG A 33 12.50 -7.72 -5.67
C ARG A 33 11.93 -7.39 -4.29
N ARG A 34 12.62 -7.88 -3.26
CA ARG A 34 12.25 -7.88 -1.82
C ARG A 34 11.80 -6.54 -1.19
N LEU A 35 11.86 -5.41 -1.89
CA LEU A 35 11.83 -4.09 -1.24
C LEU A 35 10.66 -3.17 -1.63
N LYS A 36 9.89 -3.46 -2.70
CA LYS A 36 8.93 -2.47 -3.22
C LYS A 36 7.70 -3.14 -3.86
N PRO A 37 6.64 -3.44 -3.09
CA PRO A 37 5.39 -3.98 -3.62
C PRO A 37 4.58 -2.91 -4.38
N ARG A 38 3.60 -3.36 -5.16
CA ARG A 38 2.55 -2.47 -5.69
C ARG A 38 1.44 -2.31 -4.66
N VAL A 39 1.03 -1.07 -4.45
CA VAL A 39 0.00 -0.69 -3.49
C VAL A 39 -1.14 -0.03 -4.24
N VAL A 40 -2.38 -0.48 -4.04
CA VAL A 40 -3.57 0.19 -4.52
C VAL A 40 -4.08 1.12 -3.44
N VAL A 41 -3.96 2.42 -3.65
CA VAL A 41 -4.49 3.46 -2.76
C VAL A 41 -6.00 3.54 -2.92
N LEU A 42 -6.67 3.49 -1.78
CA LEU A 42 -8.13 3.50 -1.65
C LEU A 42 -8.62 4.76 -0.95
N LEU A 43 -7.80 5.31 -0.03
CA LEU A 43 -8.08 6.53 0.67
C LEU A 43 -6.98 7.56 0.43
N ASP A 44 -7.37 8.82 0.29
CA ASP A 44 -6.45 9.94 0.24
C ASP A 44 -5.82 10.25 1.62
N ALA A 45 -4.92 11.24 1.66
CA ALA A 45 -4.28 11.68 2.91
C ALA A 45 -5.26 12.21 3.97
N ALA A 46 -6.46 12.65 3.55
CA ALA A 46 -7.54 13.07 4.42
C ALA A 46 -8.48 11.90 4.81
N LYS A 47 -8.10 10.66 4.49
CA LYS A 47 -8.86 9.43 4.74
C LYS A 47 -10.21 9.39 4.01
N ASN A 48 -10.38 10.19 2.95
CA ASN A 48 -11.55 10.11 2.09
C ASN A 48 -11.36 9.00 1.06
N ARG A 49 -12.43 8.25 0.81
CA ARG A 49 -12.43 7.21 -0.21
C ARG A 49 -12.26 7.82 -1.59
N LEU A 50 -11.21 7.39 -2.29
CA LEU A 50 -10.99 7.76 -3.68
C LEU A 50 -12.14 7.19 -4.53
N ARG A 51 -12.64 8.00 -5.48
CA ARG A 51 -13.63 7.53 -6.46
C ARG A 51 -13.08 6.40 -7.32
N GLU A 52 -11.80 6.48 -7.65
CA GLU A 52 -11.09 5.50 -8.45
C GLU A 52 -9.83 5.07 -7.69
N PRO A 53 -9.68 3.79 -7.34
CA PRO A 53 -8.47 3.28 -6.72
C PRO A 53 -7.24 3.55 -7.58
N GLN A 54 -6.18 4.06 -6.99
CA GLN A 54 -4.94 4.37 -7.72
C GLN A 54 -3.86 3.35 -7.41
N THR A 55 -3.31 2.70 -8.44
CA THR A 55 -2.19 1.76 -8.25
C THR A 55 -0.88 2.53 -8.24
N ILE A 56 -0.20 2.52 -7.09
CA ILE A 56 1.11 3.10 -6.88
C ILE A 56 2.16 1.98 -6.89
N ASP A 57 3.10 2.10 -7.82
CA ASP A 57 4.28 1.26 -7.86
C ASP A 57 5.42 1.95 -7.11
N LEU A 58 5.61 1.56 -5.84
CA LEU A 58 6.68 2.11 -4.99
C LEU A 58 8.06 1.90 -5.61
N HIS A 59 8.24 0.87 -6.46
CA HIS A 59 9.46 0.68 -7.23
C HIS A 59 9.66 1.76 -8.27
N ALA A 60 8.66 1.98 -9.11
CA ALA A 60 8.74 3.00 -10.15
C ALA A 60 8.94 4.41 -9.55
N LEU A 61 8.27 4.74 -8.43
CA LEU A 61 8.48 6.04 -7.78
C LEU A 61 9.90 6.21 -7.27
N ALA A 62 10.42 5.23 -6.53
CA ALA A 62 11.76 5.35 -5.98
C ALA A 62 12.87 5.35 -7.05
N GLU A 63 12.64 4.76 -8.24
CA GLU A 63 13.56 4.86 -9.38
C GLU A 63 13.42 6.19 -10.15
N SER A 64 12.21 6.74 -10.25
CA SER A 64 11.95 8.00 -10.98
C SER A 64 12.40 9.26 -10.24
N GLY A 65 12.68 9.16 -8.93
CA GLY A 65 13.08 10.30 -8.09
C GLY A 65 11.93 11.27 -7.76
N ALA A 66 10.75 11.07 -8.36
CA ALA A 66 9.52 11.73 -7.97
C ALA A 66 9.01 11.11 -6.67
N HIS A 67 8.80 11.92 -5.64
CA HIS A 67 8.39 11.51 -4.29
C HIS A 67 9.29 10.42 -3.68
N LYS A 68 10.59 10.70 -3.62
CA LYS A 68 11.62 9.82 -3.04
C LYS A 68 11.32 9.38 -1.59
N ASP A 69 10.43 10.10 -0.90
CA ASP A 69 10.05 9.88 0.49
C ASP A 69 8.73 9.11 0.64
N LEU A 70 8.06 8.75 -0.46
CA LEU A 70 6.83 7.95 -0.40
C LEU A 70 7.19 6.50 -0.05
N ALA A 71 6.86 6.10 1.17
CA ALA A 71 7.14 4.78 1.71
C ALA A 71 5.95 4.29 2.54
N ILE A 72 5.92 2.99 2.84
CA ILE A 72 4.96 2.44 3.80
C ILE A 72 5.36 2.93 5.18
N ALA A 73 4.51 3.78 5.79
CA ALA A 73 4.71 4.28 7.14
C ALA A 73 4.38 3.22 8.19
N ARG A 74 3.29 2.47 7.99
CA ARG A 74 2.85 1.39 8.88
C ARG A 74 1.88 0.44 8.18
N SER A 75 1.78 -0.79 8.67
CA SER A 75 0.67 -1.69 8.37
C SER A 75 -0.53 -1.37 9.25
N LEU A 76 -1.73 -1.59 8.71
CA LEU A 76 -3.01 -1.40 9.38
C LEU A 76 -3.73 -2.75 9.46
N GLU A 77 -4.62 -2.87 10.44
CA GLU A 77 -5.48 -4.04 10.62
C GLU A 77 -6.41 -4.22 9.41
N PRO A 78 -6.77 -5.47 9.05
CA PRO A 78 -7.89 -5.72 8.13
C PRO A 78 -9.14 -5.02 8.67
N ASN A 79 -9.86 -4.25 7.85
CA ASN A 79 -10.97 -3.38 8.22
C ASN A 79 -10.62 -2.02 8.84
N ALA A 80 -9.34 -1.64 8.90
CA ALA A 80 -8.97 -0.27 9.23
C ALA A 80 -9.69 0.72 8.29
N TYR A 81 -10.22 1.80 8.87
CA TYR A 81 -10.98 2.83 8.13
C TYR A 81 -12.21 2.30 7.37
N GLY A 82 -12.75 1.13 7.74
CA GLY A 82 -13.90 0.52 7.06
C GLY A 82 -13.56 -0.09 5.70
N ILE A 83 -12.27 -0.36 5.44
CA ILE A 83 -11.82 -1.01 4.21
C ILE A 83 -12.00 -2.53 4.35
N ASN A 84 -13.06 -3.06 3.74
CA ASN A 84 -13.27 -4.50 3.65
C ASN A 84 -12.64 -5.04 2.36
N LEU A 85 -11.56 -5.80 2.49
CA LEU A 85 -10.84 -6.41 1.36
C LEU A 85 -11.68 -7.43 0.60
N ALA A 86 -12.63 -8.09 1.27
CA ALA A 86 -13.51 -9.06 0.62
C ALA A 86 -14.59 -8.38 -0.24
N GLU A 87 -14.90 -7.11 0.02
CA GLU A 87 -15.81 -6.30 -0.79
C GLU A 87 -15.10 -5.55 -1.93
N LEU A 88 -13.77 -5.46 -1.87
CA LEU A 88 -12.98 -4.80 -2.90
C LEU A 88 -12.66 -5.81 -4.00
N ASP A 89 -13.14 -5.53 -5.20
CA ASP A 89 -12.81 -6.32 -6.40
C ASP A 89 -11.39 -5.99 -6.85
N ILE A 90 -10.42 -6.55 -6.12
CA ILE A 90 -8.99 -6.36 -6.39
C ILE A 90 -8.48 -7.59 -7.15
N PRO A 91 -8.04 -7.45 -8.40
CA PRO A 91 -7.73 -8.57 -9.29
C PRO A 91 -6.55 -9.46 -8.85
N SER A 92 -5.92 -9.17 -7.71
CA SER A 92 -4.72 -9.88 -7.22
C SER A 92 -4.88 -10.50 -5.82
N VAL A 93 -6.01 -10.25 -5.13
CA VAL A 93 -6.26 -10.74 -3.77
C VAL A 93 -7.28 -11.89 -3.77
N THR A 94 -8.15 -11.95 -4.78
CA THR A 94 -9.13 -13.01 -4.96
C THR A 94 -8.52 -14.14 -5.81
N SER A 95 -8.02 -15.19 -5.15
CA SER A 95 -7.70 -16.46 -5.80
C SER A 95 -8.38 -17.61 -5.11
#